data_AF-A0A834L4G7-F1
#
_entry.id   AF-A0A834L4G7-F1
#
_cell.length_a   1.000
_cell.length_b   1.000
_cell.length_c   1.000
_cell.angle_alpha   90.00
_cell.angle_beta   90.00
_cell.angle_gamma   90.00
#
_symmetry.space_group_name_H-M   'P 1'
#
loop_
_entity.id
_entity.type
_entity.pdbx_description
1 polymer ?
#
loop_
_entity_poly.entity_id
_entity_poly.type
_entity_poly.pdbx_seq_one_letter_code
_entity_poly.pdbx_strand_id
1 'polypeptide(L)'
;MKRLWDSNLVATLRFIIVNTYNMSSYSSVVKSKIAYDVSDASAEHSAGMMRIFATLALPANTKSVNQVWQVGRSVTEGGPNHHEFETANLNSMGTLVL
;
A
#
# COMPACT_ATOMS: atom_id res chain seq x y z
N MET A 1 -25.73 -6.87 -45.80
CA MET A 1 -25.82 -5.64 -44.97
C MET A 1 -24.90 -5.82 -43.76
N LYS A 2 -23.67 -5.28 -43.82
CA LYS A 2 -22.58 -5.52 -42.84
C LYS A 2 -22.60 -4.37 -41.83
N ARG A 3 -22.96 -4.66 -40.58
CA ARG A 3 -23.16 -3.66 -39.52
C ARG A 3 -21.83 -3.31 -38.85
N LEU A 4 -21.60 -2.01 -38.78
CA LEU A 4 -20.49 -1.28 -38.17
C LEU A 4 -20.42 -1.53 -36.66
N TRP A 5 -19.24 -1.90 -36.15
CA TRP A 5 -18.82 -1.63 -34.77
C TRP A 5 -17.30 -1.47 -34.76
N ASP A 6 -16.87 -0.26 -35.14
CA ASP A 6 -15.58 0.26 -34.69
C ASP A 6 -15.74 0.62 -33.22
N SER A 7 -14.89 0.05 -32.37
CA SER A 7 -14.54 0.62 -31.07
C SER A 7 -13.18 0.06 -30.70
N ASN A 8 -12.16 0.88 -30.97
CA ASN A 8 -10.81 0.69 -30.43
C ASN A 8 -10.88 0.70 -28.90
N LEU A 9 -11.21 -0.43 -28.30
CA LEU A 9 -11.08 -0.65 -26.87
C LEU A 9 -9.61 -0.97 -26.60
N VAL A 10 -8.73 0.03 -26.68
CA VAL A 10 -7.45 -0.06 -25.97
C VAL A 10 -7.80 0.15 -24.50
N ALA A 11 -8.31 -0.90 -23.87
CA ALA A 11 -8.42 -0.96 -22.43
C ALA A 11 -6.99 -0.93 -21.88
N THR A 12 -6.52 0.26 -21.52
CA THR A 12 -5.28 0.38 -20.75
C THR A 12 -5.54 -0.29 -19.40
N LEU A 13 -5.12 -1.54 -19.25
CA LEU A 13 -5.18 -2.26 -17.99
C LEU A 13 -4.30 -1.53 -16.98
N ARG A 14 -4.91 -0.67 -16.17
CA ARG A 14 -4.27 -0.04 -15.01
C ARG A 14 -4.39 -1.00 -13.84
N PHE A 15 -3.43 -1.90 -13.71
CA PHE A 15 -3.31 -2.71 -12.50
C PHE A 15 -2.46 -1.93 -11.49
N ILE A 16 -3.02 -1.72 -10.29
CA ILE A 16 -2.25 -1.26 -9.14
C ILE A 16 -1.82 -2.50 -8.38
N ILE A 17 -0.52 -2.59 -8.13
CA ILE A 17 0.07 -3.71 -7.42
C ILE A 17 0.38 -3.27 -6.01
N VAL A 18 -0.16 -3.98 -5.02
CA VAL A 18 0.22 -3.82 -3.62
C VAL A 18 1.49 -4.63 -3.37
N ASN A 19 2.53 -3.98 -2.87
CA ASN A 19 3.79 -4.61 -2.50
C ASN A 19 4.04 -4.42 -1.01
N THR A 20 4.62 -5.42 -0.37
CA THR A 20 5.07 -5.35 1.02
C THR A 20 6.57 -5.14 1.08
N TYR A 21 7.02 -4.37 2.08
CA TYR A 21 8.42 -4.08 2.33
C TYR A 21 8.68 -4.25 3.82
N ASN A 22 9.78 -4.91 4.16
CA ASN A 22 10.23 -4.97 5.54
C ASN A 22 11.11 -3.75 5.83
N MET A 23 10.69 -2.95 6.81
CA MET A 23 11.40 -1.76 7.25
C MET A 23 12.17 -2.08 8.53
N SER A 24 13.37 -2.62 8.38
CA SER A 24 14.26 -2.91 9.52
C SER A 24 15.22 -1.76 9.86
N SER A 25 15.39 -0.79 8.95
CA SER A 25 16.16 0.44 9.18
C SER A 25 15.69 1.58 8.26
N TYR A 26 16.13 2.81 8.54
CA TYR A 26 15.87 3.98 7.67
C TYR A 26 16.64 3.96 6.34
N SER A 27 17.68 3.14 6.23
CA SER A 27 18.54 3.05 5.06
C SER A 27 18.22 1.86 4.16
N SER A 28 17.37 0.93 4.62
CA SER A 28 17.10 -0.33 3.93
C SER A 28 15.59 -0.58 3.83
N VAL A 29 15.06 -0.30 2.64
CA VAL A 29 13.68 -0.63 2.27
C VAL A 29 13.74 -1.73 1.23
N VAL A 30 13.50 -2.97 1.68
CA VAL A 30 13.59 -4.15 0.81
C VAL A 30 12.20 -4.75 0.63
N LYS A 31 11.81 -4.95 -0.63
CA LYS A 31 10.58 -5.65 -0.97
C LYS A 31 10.69 -7.09 -0.44
N SER A 32 9.80 -7.46 0.46
CA SER A 32 9.80 -8.79 1.10
C SER A 32 8.46 -9.08 1.75
N LYS A 33 8.28 -10.29 2.26
CA LYS A 33 7.23 -10.55 3.25
C LYS A 33 7.47 -9.70 4.50
N ILE A 34 6.38 -9.36 5.18
CA ILE A 34 6.39 -8.67 6.48
C ILE A 34 6.07 -9.66 7.60
N ALA A 35 6.11 -9.21 8.85
CA ALA A 35 5.94 -10.07 10.03
C ALA A 35 4.56 -10.75 10.11
N TYR A 36 3.54 -10.15 9.49
CA TYR A 36 2.20 -10.72 9.41
C TYR A 36 1.91 -11.21 7.99
N ASP A 37 1.34 -12.40 7.86
CA ASP A 37 0.92 -12.89 6.55
C ASP A 37 -0.21 -12.01 6.01
N VAL A 38 -0.14 -11.72 4.71
CA VAL A 38 -1.15 -10.94 4.00
C VAL A 38 -1.89 -11.88 3.06
N SER A 39 -3.14 -12.23 3.40
CA SER A 39 -3.90 -13.26 2.67
C SER A 39 -4.71 -12.69 1.50
N ASP A 40 -5.03 -11.40 1.54
CA ASP A 40 -5.70 -10.68 0.47
C ASP A 40 -5.17 -9.24 0.43
N ALA A 41 -4.83 -8.75 -0.76
CA ALA A 41 -4.35 -7.39 -0.97
C ALA A 41 -4.78 -6.88 -2.34
N SER A 42 -5.42 -5.73 -2.36
CA SER A 42 -5.84 -5.05 -3.58
C SER A 42 -5.73 -3.54 -3.42
N ALA A 43 -5.73 -2.84 -4.55
CA ALA A 43 -5.74 -1.39 -4.54
C ALA A 43 -6.49 -0.84 -5.74
N GLU A 44 -7.09 0.33 -5.52
CA GLU A 44 -7.75 1.09 -6.56
C GLU A 44 -7.26 2.54 -6.54
N HIS A 45 -7.35 3.19 -7.71
CA HIS A 45 -7.13 4.62 -7.82
C HIS A 45 -8.28 5.23 -8.61
N SER A 46 -9.03 6.09 -7.95
CA SER A 46 -10.17 6.79 -8.53
C SER A 46 -10.22 8.22 -7.98
N ALA A 47 -10.59 9.18 -8.84
CA ALA A 47 -10.73 10.59 -8.46
C ALA A 47 -9.51 11.19 -7.72
N GLY A 48 -8.28 10.79 -8.09
CA GLY A 48 -7.05 11.27 -7.46
C GLY A 48 -6.75 10.67 -6.08
N MET A 49 -7.55 9.69 -5.62
CA MET A 49 -7.35 9.00 -4.36
C MET A 49 -6.92 7.55 -4.61
N MET A 50 -5.85 7.12 -3.93
CA MET A 50 -5.49 5.71 -3.85
C MET A 50 -6.09 5.09 -2.59
N ARG A 51 -6.69 3.91 -2.74
CA ARG A 51 -7.16 3.09 -1.62
C ARG A 51 -6.50 1.72 -1.69
N ILE A 52 -6.04 1.25 -0.54
CA ILE A 52 -5.38 -0.05 -0.39
C ILE A 52 -6.23 -0.86 0.59
N PHE A 53 -6.56 -2.09 0.20
CA PHE A 53 -7.22 -3.07 1.03
C PHE A 53 -6.22 -4.20 1.32
N ALA A 54 -6.12 -4.61 2.58
CA ALA A 54 -5.27 -5.71 2.98
C ALA A 54 -5.88 -6.45 4.17
N THR A 55 -5.80 -7.78 4.16
CA THR A 55 -6.15 -8.63 5.30
C THR A 55 -4.88 -9.19 5.92
N LEU A 56 -4.65 -8.89 7.20
CA LEU A 56 -3.49 -9.35 7.97
C LEU A 56 -3.88 -10.53 8.86
N ALA A 57 -3.13 -11.63 8.77
CA ALA A 57 -3.23 -12.73 9.72
C ALA A 57 -2.43 -12.37 10.98
N LEU A 58 -3.14 -12.02 12.05
CA LEU A 58 -2.53 -11.66 13.33
C LEU A 58 -2.35 -12.90 14.22
N PRO A 59 -1.37 -12.88 15.16
CA PRO A 59 -1.24 -13.94 16.15
C PRO A 59 -2.55 -14.18 16.92
N ALA A 60 -2.79 -15.43 17.32
CA ALA A 60 -3.96 -15.77 18.13
C ALA A 60 -4.00 -14.92 19.41
N ASN A 61 -5.21 -14.51 19.82
CA ASN A 61 -5.46 -13.65 20.97
C ASN A 61 -4.91 -12.21 20.88
N THR A 62 -4.50 -11.72 19.70
CA THR A 62 -4.17 -10.30 19.52
C THR A 62 -5.37 -9.44 19.92
N LYS A 63 -5.16 -8.48 20.83
CA LYS A 63 -6.20 -7.55 21.32
C LYS A 63 -6.05 -6.15 20.77
N SER A 64 -4.85 -5.81 20.31
CA SER A 64 -4.54 -4.52 19.74
C SER A 64 -3.34 -4.62 18.82
N VAL A 65 -3.28 -3.73 17.84
CA VAL A 65 -2.12 -3.51 16.99
C VAL A 65 -1.76 -2.02 17.01
N ASN A 66 -0.47 -1.72 16.85
CA ASN A 66 -0.05 -0.34 16.62
C ASN A 66 -0.01 -0.10 15.11
N GLN A 67 -0.53 1.05 14.70
CA GLN A 67 -0.42 1.56 13.34
C GLN A 67 0.41 2.83 13.33
N VAL A 68 1.12 3.02 12.24
CA VAL A 68 1.85 4.24 11.93
C VAL A 68 1.45 4.65 10.52
N TRP A 69 1.10 5.91 10.34
CA TRP A 69 0.80 6.47 9.03
C TRP A 69 1.81 7.55 8.70
N GLN A 70 2.55 7.40 7.60
CA GLN A 70 3.57 8.38 7.21
C GLN A 70 3.30 8.88 5.81
N VAL A 71 3.42 10.20 5.61
CA VAL A 71 3.37 10.76 4.26
C VAL A 71 4.69 10.45 3.56
N GLY A 72 4.65 9.52 2.60
CA GLY A 72 5.80 9.18 1.77
C GLY A 72 6.15 10.33 0.82
N ARG A 73 7.41 10.74 0.80
CA ARG A 73 7.88 11.89 -0.01
C ARG A 73 7.94 11.59 -1.51
N SER A 74 8.45 10.40 -1.89
CA SER A 74 8.53 9.98 -3.28
C SER A 74 8.79 8.48 -3.42
N VAL A 75 8.59 7.96 -4.63
CA VAL A 75 9.00 6.61 -5.05
C VAL A 75 10.12 6.76 -6.07
N THR A 76 11.27 6.11 -5.85
CA THR A 76 12.42 6.11 -6.75
C THR A 76 12.71 4.68 -7.16
N GLU A 77 12.82 4.42 -8.47
CA GLU A 77 13.10 3.08 -9.02
C GLU A 77 12.11 1.99 -8.54
N GLY A 78 10.87 2.38 -8.21
CA GLY A 78 9.82 1.46 -7.73
C GLY A 78 9.90 1.12 -6.24
N GLY A 79 10.85 1.69 -5.49
CA GLY A 79 10.93 1.62 -4.03
C GLY A 79 10.47 2.93 -3.36
N PRO A 80 9.81 2.88 -2.20
CA PRO A 80 9.49 4.10 -1.46
C PRO A 80 10.74 4.65 -0.78
N ASN A 81 10.93 5.97 -0.85
CA ASN A 81 11.96 6.67 -0.10
C ASN A 81 11.51 6.90 1.35
N HIS A 82 12.47 7.13 2.25
CA HIS A 82 12.16 7.51 3.63
C HIS A 82 11.31 8.79 3.68
N HIS A 83 10.39 8.85 4.64
CA HIS A 83 9.59 10.05 4.90
C HIS A 83 10.41 11.08 5.69
N GLU A 84 9.96 12.33 5.71
CA GLU A 84 10.60 13.39 6.50
C GLU A 84 10.32 13.22 8.00
N PHE A 85 11.24 13.66 8.86
CA PHE A 85 11.13 13.57 10.33
C PHE A 85 10.41 14.76 10.95
N GLU A 86 9.49 15.37 10.22
CA GLU A 86 8.66 16.46 10.74
C GLU A 86 7.75 15.98 11.87
N THR A 87 7.44 16.87 12.82
CA THR A 87 6.66 16.53 14.01
C THR A 87 5.33 15.85 13.70
N ALA A 88 4.63 16.27 12.63
CA ALA A 88 3.37 15.66 12.21
C ALA A 88 3.55 14.18 11.81
N ASN A 89 4.61 13.87 11.06
CA ASN A 89 4.96 12.51 10.68
C ASN A 89 5.33 11.68 11.92
N LEU A 90 6.22 12.21 12.76
CA LEU A 90 6.65 11.52 13.99
C LEU A 90 5.51 11.19 14.95
N ASN A 91 4.46 12.02 14.99
CA ASN A 91 3.29 11.81 15.85
C ASN A 91 2.15 11.03 15.18
N SER A 92 2.28 10.68 13.91
CA SER A 92 1.24 9.98 13.15
C SER A 92 1.28 8.47 13.41
N MET A 93 0.91 8.12 14.64
CA MET A 93 0.82 6.76 15.15
C MET A 93 -0.43 6.59 16.00
N GLY A 94 -0.88 5.35 16.19
CA GLY A 94 -2.00 5.04 17.06
C GLY A 94 -2.10 3.57 17.38
N THR A 95 -2.91 3.25 18.39
CA THR A 95 -3.27 1.87 18.73
C THR A 95 -4.67 1.59 18.25
N LEU A 96 -4.82 0.53 17.46
CA LEU A 96 -6.11 -0.03 17.07
C LEU A 96 -6.44 -1.18 18.02
N VAL A 97 -7.54 -1.07 18.74
CA VAL A 97 -8.12 -2.16 19.54
C VAL A 97 -9.03 -2.98 18.63
N LEU A 98 -8.92 -4.31 18.70
CA LEU A 98 -9.64 -5.27 17.85
C LEU A 98 -10.91 -5.82 18.50
#